data_AF-A0A9P6WT40-F1
#
_entry.id   AF-A0A9P6WT40-F1
#
_cell.length_a   1.000
_cell.length_b   1.000
_cell.length_c   1.000
_cell.angle_alpha   90.00
_cell.angle_beta   90.00
_cell.angle_gamma   90.00
#
_symmetry.space_group_name_H-M   'P 1'
#
loop_
_entity.id
_entity.type
_entity.pdbx_description
1 polymer ?
#
loop_
_entity_poly.entity_id
_entity_poly.type
_entity_poly.pdbx_seq_one_letter_code
_entity_poly.pdbx_strand_id
1 'polypeptide(L)'
;MFLDEAQAFCVSPPMPTGDIILGPGHATNVSHPRSAHVIPPDLPTWQWQGNIWRKEAEAHDSVEDLLDTFALIVESNGLSVDSSWSRLVPIKMNRDQRSWFNEVLKGRNLVWSELKS
;
A
#
# COMPACT_ATOMS: atom_id res chain seq x y z
N MET A 1 -48.42 28.50 -20.08
CA MET A 1 -48.61 27.43 -19.09
C MET A 1 -47.22 27.04 -18.62
N PHE A 2 -46.75 27.66 -17.54
CA PHE A 2 -45.44 27.43 -16.95
C PHE A 2 -45.70 26.75 -15.60
N LEU A 3 -45.16 25.54 -15.41
CA LEU A 3 -45.21 24.83 -14.15
C LEU A 3 -43.80 24.73 -13.61
N ASP A 4 -43.68 25.41 -12.48
CA ASP A 4 -42.53 25.66 -11.63
C ASP A 4 -42.20 24.41 -10.81
N GLU A 5 -40.89 24.20 -10.64
CA GLU A 5 -40.21 23.64 -9.48
C GLU A 5 -40.82 22.41 -8.76
N ALA A 6 -40.23 21.25 -9.00
CA ALA A 6 -40.32 20.10 -8.08
C ALA A 6 -38.91 19.73 -7.59
N GLN A 7 -38.54 20.25 -6.42
CA GLN A 7 -37.43 19.73 -5.63
C GLN A 7 -37.81 18.34 -5.10
N ALA A 8 -37.19 17.30 -5.65
CA ALA A 8 -37.31 15.95 -5.12
C ALA A 8 -36.38 15.78 -3.91
N PHE A 9 -36.96 15.86 -2.72
CA PHE A 9 -36.33 15.37 -1.49
C PHE A 9 -36.25 13.84 -1.56
N CYS A 10 -35.04 13.29 -1.65
CA CYS A 10 -34.81 11.86 -1.51
C CYS A 10 -35.10 11.44 -0.06
N VAL A 11 -36.33 10.97 0.19
CA VAL A 11 -36.71 10.31 1.44
C VAL A 11 -36.13 8.89 1.41
N SER A 12 -35.26 8.56 2.36
CA SER A 12 -34.67 7.23 2.50
C SER A 12 -35.74 6.16 2.79
N PRO A 13 -35.64 4.94 2.22
CA PRO A 13 -36.59 3.87 2.49
C PRO A 13 -36.38 3.23 3.89
N PRO A 14 -37.42 2.59 4.47
CA PRO A 14 -37.41 2.09 5.84
C PRO A 14 -36.62 0.78 5.97
N MET A 15 -35.94 0.60 7.11
CA MET A 15 -35.22 -0.64 7.43
C MET A 15 -36.18 -1.79 7.79
N PRO A 16 -35.85 -3.05 7.44
CA PRO A 16 -36.63 -4.21 7.84
C PRO A 16 -36.30 -4.61 9.28
N THR A 17 -37.33 -4.64 10.13
CA THR A 17 -37.29 -5.23 11.47
C THR A 17 -37.19 -6.74 11.37
N GLY A 18 -36.12 -7.32 11.94
CA GLY A 18 -35.95 -8.75 12.08
C GLY A 18 -35.21 -9.05 13.38
N ASP A 19 -35.98 -9.29 14.45
CA ASP A 19 -35.49 -9.92 15.69
C ASP A 19 -35.03 -11.36 15.41
N ILE A 20 -33.85 -11.75 15.91
CA ILE A 20 -33.47 -13.09 16.44
C ILE A 20 -32.02 -13.01 17.01
N ILE A 21 -31.92 -12.91 18.34
CA ILE A 21 -31.16 -13.76 19.30
C ILE A 21 -29.68 -14.16 19.03
N LEU A 22 -28.83 -13.80 20.03
CA LEU A 22 -27.57 -14.40 20.54
C LEU A 22 -26.29 -14.47 19.68
N GLY A 23 -25.34 -13.59 20.03
CA GLY A 23 -23.89 -13.84 19.96
C GLY A 23 -23.06 -12.58 20.17
N PRO A 24 -22.11 -12.50 21.14
CA PRO A 24 -21.15 -11.41 21.21
C PRO A 24 -20.03 -11.67 20.18
N GLY A 25 -20.39 -11.61 18.90
CA GLY A 25 -19.43 -11.56 17.81
C GLY A 25 -19.07 -10.11 17.57
N HIS A 26 -18.07 -9.60 18.30
CA HIS A 26 -17.45 -8.30 18.02
C HIS A 26 -16.75 -8.43 16.66
N ALA A 27 -17.49 -8.30 15.57
CA ALA A 27 -16.91 -8.03 14.27
C ALA A 27 -16.38 -6.60 14.35
N THR A 28 -15.14 -6.46 14.83
CA THR A 28 -14.34 -5.27 14.57
C THR A 28 -14.29 -5.15 13.06
N ASN A 29 -15.18 -4.35 12.48
CA ASN A 29 -15.03 -3.82 11.13
C ASN A 29 -13.75 -2.98 11.19
N VAL A 30 -12.61 -3.64 11.01
CA VAL A 30 -11.34 -2.98 10.78
C VAL A 30 -11.51 -2.34 9.41
N SER A 31 -11.98 -1.09 9.41
CA SER A 31 -11.97 -0.24 8.25
C SER A 31 -10.51 -0.09 7.86
N HIS A 32 -10.03 -0.93 6.96
CA HIS A 32 -8.70 -0.77 6.41
C HIS A 32 -8.72 0.57 5.69
N PRO A 33 -7.84 1.51 6.08
CA PRO A 33 -7.77 2.78 5.36
C PRO A 33 -7.51 2.45 3.88
N ARG A 34 -8.21 3.10 2.95
CA ARG A 34 -8.08 2.82 1.51
C ARG A 34 -6.63 2.88 1.02
N SER A 35 -5.76 3.58 1.77
CA SER A 35 -4.31 3.66 1.55
C SER A 35 -3.56 2.33 1.71
N ALA A 36 -4.10 1.35 2.46
CA ALA A 36 -3.47 0.04 2.67
C ALA A 36 -3.21 -0.74 1.37
N HIS A 37 -3.95 -0.43 0.30
CA HIS A 37 -3.83 -1.09 -1.00
C HIS A 37 -3.19 -0.22 -2.09
N VAL A 38 -2.76 1.01 -1.76
CA VAL A 38 -2.16 1.93 -2.74
C VAL A 38 -0.75 1.47 -3.08
N ILE A 39 -0.44 1.34 -4.37
CA ILE A 39 0.92 1.11 -4.88
C ILE A 39 1.34 2.40 -5.58
N PRO A 40 2.35 3.13 -5.07
CA PRO A 40 2.82 4.33 -5.74
C PRO A 40 3.32 3.99 -7.16
N PRO A 41 2.92 4.77 -8.20
CA PRO A 41 3.30 4.47 -9.57
C PRO A 41 4.81 4.62 -9.79
N ASP A 42 5.40 5.62 -9.16
CA ASP A 42 6.78 6.08 -9.38
C ASP A 42 7.82 5.33 -8.54
N LEU A 43 7.46 4.20 -7.93
CA LEU A 43 8.42 3.43 -7.13
C LEU A 43 9.68 3.08 -7.95
N PRO A 44 10.88 3.24 -7.37
CA PRO A 44 12.12 2.97 -8.06
C PRO A 44 12.25 1.47 -8.36
N THR A 45 12.94 1.16 -9.45
CA THR A 45 13.31 -0.23 -9.73
C THR A 45 14.40 -0.64 -8.75
N TRP A 46 14.38 -1.87 -8.22
CA TRP A 46 15.38 -2.35 -7.25
C TRP A 46 16.73 -2.63 -7.93
N GLN A 47 17.43 -1.57 -8.30
CA GLN A 47 18.69 -1.61 -9.03
C GLN A 47 19.57 -0.41 -8.69
N TRP A 48 20.88 -0.66 -8.65
CA TRP A 48 21.91 0.31 -8.33
C TRP A 48 23.17 -0.02 -9.15
N GLN A 49 24.17 0.87 -9.14
CA GLN A 49 25.43 0.61 -9.82
C GLN A 49 26.07 -0.70 -9.32
N GLY A 50 26.34 -1.63 -10.25
CA GLY A 50 26.85 -2.98 -9.94
C GLY A 50 25.76 -4.06 -9.82
N ASN A 51 24.48 -3.69 -9.81
CA ASN A 51 23.35 -4.62 -9.82
C ASN A 51 22.23 -4.10 -10.74
N ILE A 52 22.46 -4.21 -12.05
CA ILE A 52 21.55 -3.75 -13.10
C ILE A 52 20.95 -4.95 -13.81
N TRP A 53 19.61 -5.03 -13.85
CA TRP A 53 18.89 -6.11 -14.53
C TRP A 53 17.91 -5.60 -15.59
N ARG A 54 17.48 -4.34 -15.50
CA ARG A 54 16.62 -3.68 -16.49
C ARG A 54 17.38 -2.49 -17.06
N LYS A 55 17.69 -2.53 -18.36
CA LYS A 55 18.51 -1.50 -19.01
C LYS A 55 17.75 -0.19 -19.22
N GLU A 56 16.43 -0.26 -19.27
CA GLU A 56 15.55 0.86 -19.56
C GLU A 56 15.10 1.61 -18.30
N ALA A 57 15.44 1.11 -17.10
CA ALA A 57 15.16 1.80 -15.85
C ALA A 57 16.41 2.54 -15.35
N GLU A 58 16.18 3.62 -14.61
CA GLU A 58 17.24 4.37 -13.93
C GLU A 58 17.87 3.53 -12.83
N ALA A 59 19.20 3.50 -12.79
CA ALA A 59 19.96 2.86 -11.73
C ALA A 59 20.44 3.93 -10.75
N HIS A 60 20.26 3.66 -9.46
CA HIS A 60 20.77 4.53 -8.41
C HIS A 60 22.29 4.39 -8.25
N ASP A 61 22.95 5.44 -7.78
CA ASP A 61 24.41 5.43 -7.57
C ASP A 61 24.82 4.45 -6.47
N SER A 62 24.00 4.32 -5.44
CA SER A 62 24.21 3.43 -4.30
C SER A 62 22.92 2.73 -3.85
N VAL A 63 23.05 1.74 -2.94
CA VAL A 63 21.88 1.09 -2.33
C VAL A 63 21.17 2.07 -1.40
N GLU A 64 21.95 2.91 -0.71
CA GLU A 64 21.49 3.92 0.22
C GLU A 64 20.59 4.95 -0.49
N ASP A 65 21.00 5.46 -1.66
CA ASP A 65 20.21 6.38 -2.46
C ASP A 65 18.89 5.77 -2.94
N LEU A 66 18.90 4.49 -3.31
CA LEU A 66 17.70 3.74 -3.68
C LEU A 66 16.73 3.65 -2.49
N LEU A 67 17.24 3.31 -1.29
CA LEU A 67 16.42 3.16 -0.09
C LEU A 67 15.84 4.50 0.36
N ASP A 68 16.62 5.58 0.30
CA ASP A 68 16.13 6.92 0.66
C ASP A 68 15.12 7.45 -0.37
N THR A 69 15.35 7.22 -1.66
CA THR A 69 14.36 7.57 -2.71
C THR A 69 13.07 6.79 -2.54
N PHE A 70 13.16 5.50 -2.24
CA PHE A 70 11.99 4.66 -1.97
C PHE A 70 11.18 5.20 -0.77
N ALA A 71 11.85 5.49 0.34
CA ALA A 71 11.21 6.03 1.54
C ALA A 71 10.49 7.35 1.23
N LEU A 72 11.17 8.27 0.55
CA LEU A 72 10.61 9.57 0.14
C LEU A 72 9.33 9.41 -0.70
N ILE A 73 9.32 8.48 -1.67
CA ILE A 73 8.16 8.25 -2.53
C ILE A 73 7.00 7.63 -1.74
N VAL A 74 7.28 6.69 -0.84
CA VAL A 74 6.24 6.07 0.00
C VAL A 74 5.62 7.10 0.93
N GLU A 75 6.42 7.90 1.62
CA GLU A 75 5.95 8.94 2.55
C GLU A 75 5.17 10.05 1.83
N SER A 76 5.63 10.50 0.66
CA SER A 76 4.93 11.53 -0.13
C SER A 76 3.56 11.07 -0.65
N ASN A 77 3.35 9.75 -0.75
CA ASN A 77 2.06 9.16 -1.07
C ASN A 77 1.16 8.92 0.17
N GLY A 78 1.56 9.42 1.35
CA GLY A 78 0.81 9.28 2.60
C GLY A 78 0.84 7.88 3.18
N LEU A 79 1.84 7.06 2.81
CA LEU A 79 2.03 5.71 3.33
C LEU A 79 3.13 5.71 4.40
N SER A 80 2.91 4.92 5.46
CA SER A 80 3.99 4.64 6.41
C SER A 80 4.94 3.62 5.78
N VAL A 81 6.24 3.95 5.71
CA VAL A 81 7.27 3.08 5.15
C VAL A 81 7.34 1.76 5.92
N ASP A 82 7.39 1.82 7.26
CA ASP A 82 7.45 0.65 8.14
C ASP A 82 6.33 -0.38 7.91
N SER A 83 5.12 0.11 7.62
CA SER A 83 3.96 -0.76 7.38
C SER A 83 3.79 -1.18 5.92
N SER A 84 4.43 -0.48 4.98
CA SER A 84 4.19 -0.66 3.54
C SER A 84 5.37 -1.27 2.79
N TRP A 85 6.61 -1.18 3.31
CA TRP A 85 7.80 -1.58 2.56
C TRP A 85 7.72 -3.05 2.10
N SER A 86 7.29 -3.94 3.00
CA SER A 86 7.34 -5.39 2.77
C SER A 86 6.46 -5.86 1.61
N ARG A 87 5.38 -5.12 1.29
CA ARG A 87 4.52 -5.38 0.12
C ARG A 87 4.96 -4.66 -1.14
N LEU A 88 5.64 -3.51 -1.02
CA LEU A 88 6.00 -2.65 -2.15
C LEU A 88 7.33 -3.03 -2.77
N VAL A 89 8.33 -3.35 -1.95
CA VAL A 89 9.69 -3.72 -2.37
C VAL A 89 9.69 -4.86 -3.41
N PRO A 90 9.00 -6.00 -3.19
CA PRO A 90 9.07 -7.13 -4.11
C PRO A 90 8.50 -6.84 -5.50
N ILE A 91 7.63 -5.84 -5.63
CA ILE A 91 6.98 -5.47 -6.91
C ILE A 91 8.02 -4.98 -7.92
N LYS A 92 9.08 -4.33 -7.43
CA LYS A 92 10.10 -3.66 -8.25
C LYS A 92 11.41 -4.45 -8.34
N MET A 93 11.44 -5.68 -7.80
CA MET A 93 12.59 -6.59 -7.80
C MET A 93 12.56 -7.60 -8.97
N ASN A 94 13.74 -8.05 -9.40
CA ASN A 94 13.88 -9.19 -10.29
C ASN A 94 13.57 -10.53 -9.58
N ARG A 95 13.61 -11.64 -10.33
CA ARG A 95 13.26 -12.97 -9.80
C ARG A 95 14.16 -13.38 -8.63
N ASP A 96 15.46 -13.23 -8.77
CA ASP A 96 16.43 -13.74 -7.78
C ASP A 96 16.45 -12.86 -6.52
N GLN A 97 16.33 -11.54 -6.69
CA GLN A 97 16.12 -10.60 -5.59
C GLN A 97 14.83 -10.90 -4.82
N ARG A 98 13.74 -11.22 -5.53
CA ARG A 98 12.48 -11.62 -4.88
C ARG A 98 12.63 -12.92 -4.10
N SER A 99 13.37 -13.90 -4.61
CA SER A 99 13.64 -15.14 -3.87
C SER A 99 14.39 -14.83 -2.57
N TRP A 100 15.49 -14.08 -2.67
CA TRP A 100 16.25 -13.64 -1.50
C TRP A 100 15.38 -12.86 -0.50
N PHE A 101 14.56 -11.92 -0.97
CA PHE A 101 13.64 -11.16 -0.13
C PHE A 101 12.67 -12.07 0.64
N ASN A 102 12.09 -13.06 -0.04
CA ASN A 102 11.14 -13.99 0.58
C ASN A 102 11.81 -14.92 1.59
N GLU A 103 13.07 -15.27 1.41
CA GLU A 103 13.81 -16.15 2.32
C GLU A 103 14.39 -15.40 3.52
N VAL A 104 14.89 -14.19 3.28
CA VAL A 104 15.66 -13.43 4.26
C VAL A 104 14.80 -12.41 5.00
N LEU A 105 13.88 -11.72 4.35
CA LEU A 105 13.18 -10.58 4.96
C LEU A 105 11.73 -10.89 5.32
N LYS A 106 11.06 -11.75 4.54
CA LYS A 106 9.66 -12.07 4.77
C LYS A 106 9.46 -12.80 6.10
N GLY A 107 8.44 -12.38 6.85
CA GLY A 107 8.14 -12.92 8.17
C GLY A 107 8.99 -12.34 9.30
N ARG A 108 10.04 -11.54 8.98
CA ARG A 108 10.73 -10.73 9.97
C ARG A 108 9.93 -9.44 10.16
N ASN A 109 9.58 -9.11 11.40
CA ASN A 109 8.85 -7.89 11.74
C ASN A 109 9.85 -6.72 11.87
N LEU A 110 10.57 -6.44 10.77
CA LEU A 110 11.60 -5.40 10.74
C LEU A 110 10.98 -4.03 10.49
N VAL A 111 11.45 -3.04 11.23
CA VAL A 111 11.21 -1.64 10.88
C VAL A 111 12.17 -1.20 9.77
N TRP A 112 11.81 -0.16 9.03
CA TRP A 112 12.55 0.30 7.87
C TRP A 112 13.99 0.68 8.23
N SER A 113 14.22 1.30 9.39
CA SER A 113 15.57 1.64 9.86
C SER A 113 16.46 0.42 10.08
N GLU A 114 15.90 -0.71 10.52
CA GLU A 114 16.66 -1.96 10.69
C GLU A 114 17.02 -2.60 9.35
N LEU A 115 16.17 -2.41 8.33
CA LEU A 115 16.45 -2.89 6.98
C LEU A 115 17.56 -2.08 6.28
N LYS A 116 17.70 -0.80 6.64
CA LYS A 116 18.77 0.09 6.12
C LYS A 116 20.11 -0.05 6.85
N SER A 117 20.13 -0.70 8.02
CA SER A 117 21.32 -0.82 8.87
C SER A 117 22.26 -1.95 8.46
#